data_AF-A0AAJ2NZZ3-F1
#
_entry.id   AF-A0AAJ2NZZ3-F1
#
_cell.length_a   1.000
_cell.length_b   1.000
_cell.length_c   1.000
_cell.angle_alpha   90.00
_cell.angle_beta   90.00
_cell.angle_gamma   90.00
#
_symmetry.space_group_name_H-M   'P 1'
#
loop_
_entity.id
_entity.type
_entity.pdbx_description
1 polymer ?
#
loop_
_entity_poly.entity_id
_entity_poly.type
_entity_poly.pdbx_seq_one_letter_code
_entity_poly.pdbx_strand_id
1 'polypeptide(L)'
;SAFGPFWSVTRHEDIIAVDKNHEVFSAEPMIVIGAPPRFLDIEMFIAMDPPRHDVQRAAVQGVVAPKNLREMETLIRSRVREVLDDLPVNQPFDWVQTVSIELTARMLATLLDFPYEERRKLVYWSDIATSIEEANGGPADLDETFDGMREMASGLSSLWYDKKARLAEGEEPG
;
A
#
# COMPACT_ATOMS: atom_id res chain seq x y z
N SER A 1 -11.07 -7.32 -25.20
CA SER A 1 -11.13 -6.81 -23.82
C SER A 1 -11.87 -5.49 -23.80
N ALA A 2 -12.48 -5.11 -22.67
CA ALA A 2 -13.05 -3.78 -22.44
C ALA A 2 -12.01 -2.66 -22.63
N PHE A 3 -10.72 -3.00 -22.47
CA PHE A 3 -9.59 -2.07 -22.50
C PHE A 3 -8.78 -2.07 -23.81
N GLY A 4 -9.30 -2.67 -24.88
CA GLY A 4 -8.58 -2.79 -26.15
C GLY A 4 -7.57 -3.96 -26.21
N PRO A 5 -6.69 -3.99 -27.22
CA PRO A 5 -5.70 -5.06 -27.39
C PRO A 5 -4.51 -4.89 -26.44
N PHE A 6 -4.12 -5.96 -25.76
CA PHE A 6 -2.93 -6.03 -24.92
C PHE A 6 -2.29 -7.42 -25.00
N TRP A 7 -1.06 -7.55 -24.55
CA TRP A 7 -0.33 -8.82 -24.50
C TRP A 7 -0.37 -9.42 -23.10
N SER A 8 -0.60 -10.72 -23.02
CA SER A 8 -0.47 -11.48 -21.77
C SER A 8 0.81 -12.30 -21.80
N VAL A 9 1.78 -11.92 -20.95
CA VAL A 9 3.02 -12.66 -20.78
C VAL A 9 2.80 -13.69 -19.66
N THR A 10 2.99 -14.97 -19.95
CA THR A 10 2.55 -16.07 -19.06
C THR A 10 3.66 -17.04 -18.67
N ARG A 11 4.86 -16.93 -19.26
CA ARG A 11 6.02 -17.76 -18.90
C ARG A 11 6.89 -17.01 -17.90
N HIS A 12 7.38 -17.72 -16.90
CA HIS A 12 8.25 -17.16 -15.86
C HIS A 12 9.45 -16.40 -16.43
N GLU A 13 10.17 -17.02 -17.38
CA GLU A 13 11.36 -16.40 -17.99
C GLU A 13 11.03 -15.09 -18.72
N ASP A 14 9.90 -15.07 -19.44
CA ASP A 14 9.45 -13.88 -20.17
C ASP A 14 9.01 -12.77 -19.20
N ILE A 15 8.32 -13.11 -18.11
CA ILE A 15 7.91 -12.15 -17.07
C ILE A 15 9.16 -11.49 -16.46
N ILE A 16 10.16 -12.29 -16.08
CA ILE A 16 11.41 -11.77 -15.51
C ILE A 16 12.18 -10.90 -16.52
N ALA A 17 12.16 -11.28 -17.81
CA ALA A 17 12.82 -10.50 -18.87
C ALA A 17 12.15 -9.13 -19.08
N VAL A 18 10.82 -9.06 -18.99
CA VAL A 18 10.05 -7.81 -19.08
C VAL A 18 10.28 -6.95 -17.84
N ASP A 19 10.08 -7.52 -16.65
CA ASP A 19 10.11 -6.79 -15.37
C ASP A 19 11.47 -6.15 -15.05
N LYS A 20 12.57 -6.73 -15.56
CA LYS A 20 13.93 -6.20 -15.34
C LYS A 20 14.41 -5.21 -16.39
N ASN A 21 13.65 -4.97 -17.47
CA ASN A 21 14.12 -4.21 -18.63
C ASN A 21 13.25 -2.98 -18.88
N HIS A 22 13.30 -2.02 -17.95
CA HIS A 22 12.55 -0.77 -18.03
C HIS A 22 12.90 0.09 -19.26
N GLU A 23 14.09 -0.08 -19.84
CA GLU A 23 14.48 0.64 -21.07
C GLU A 23 13.63 0.21 -22.28
N VAL A 24 13.18 -1.04 -22.31
CA VAL A 24 12.31 -1.58 -23.37
C VAL A 24 10.84 -1.61 -22.94
N PHE A 25 10.58 -1.85 -21.66
CA PHE A 25 9.24 -2.00 -21.07
C PHE A 25 9.05 -0.97 -19.95
N SER A 26 8.68 0.25 -20.35
CA SER A 26 8.43 1.36 -19.43
C SER A 26 7.26 1.09 -18.47
N ALA A 27 7.36 1.58 -17.23
CA ALA A 27 6.25 1.60 -16.27
C ALA A 27 5.35 2.84 -16.43
N GLU A 28 5.72 3.80 -17.29
CA GLU A 28 4.94 5.01 -17.51
C GLU A 28 3.79 4.79 -18.52
N PRO A 29 2.66 5.51 -18.36
CA PRO A 29 2.30 6.38 -17.23
C PRO A 29 1.55 5.64 -16.11
N MET A 30 1.32 4.34 -16.25
CA MET A 30 0.39 3.58 -15.40
C MET A 30 0.76 2.10 -15.31
N ILE A 31 0.39 1.47 -14.20
CA ILE A 31 0.62 0.04 -13.92
C ILE A 31 -0.67 -0.79 -13.99
N VAL A 32 -1.75 -0.21 -14.50
CA VAL A 32 -3.07 -0.84 -14.67
C VAL A 32 -3.43 -0.89 -16.15
N ILE A 33 -4.45 -1.67 -16.50
CA ILE A 33 -4.95 -1.76 -17.87
C ILE A 33 -6.11 -0.77 -18.03
N GLY A 34 -6.00 0.16 -18.97
CA GLY A 34 -7.01 1.21 -19.16
C GLY A 34 -6.67 2.49 -18.38
N ALA A 35 -7.50 3.52 -18.50
CA ALA A 35 -7.24 4.80 -17.83
C ALA A 35 -7.91 4.82 -16.45
N PRO A 36 -7.18 5.07 -15.35
CA PRO A 36 -7.80 5.18 -14.04
C PRO A 36 -8.78 6.38 -14.01
N PRO A 37 -9.75 6.38 -13.07
CA PRO A 37 -10.57 7.55 -12.81
C PRO A 37 -9.70 8.78 -12.54
N ARG A 38 -10.12 9.96 -13.02
CA ARG A 38 -9.31 11.20 -12.96
C ARG A 38 -8.82 11.57 -11.55
N PHE A 39 -9.58 11.24 -10.51
CA PHE A 39 -9.21 11.51 -9.11
C PHE A 39 -8.20 10.50 -8.53
N LEU A 40 -7.95 9.40 -9.23
CA LEU A 40 -6.91 8.40 -8.96
C LEU A 40 -5.70 8.54 -9.90
N ASP A 41 -5.71 9.52 -10.80
CA ASP A 41 -4.57 9.89 -11.65
C ASP A 41 -3.53 10.65 -10.81
N ILE A 42 -2.93 9.93 -9.86
CA ILE A 42 -1.94 10.43 -8.90
C ILE A 42 -0.58 9.85 -9.28
N GLU A 43 0.43 10.71 -9.27
CA GLU A 43 1.79 10.31 -9.55
C GLU A 43 2.34 9.40 -8.44
N MET A 44 2.57 8.13 -8.75
CA MET A 44 3.16 7.15 -7.84
C MET A 44 4.49 6.66 -8.39
N PHE A 45 5.52 6.51 -7.55
CA PHE A 45 6.86 6.13 -8.04
C PHE A 45 6.89 4.77 -8.74
N ILE A 46 5.95 3.88 -8.44
CA ILE A 46 5.81 2.56 -9.08
C ILE A 46 5.41 2.65 -10.56
N ALA A 47 4.87 3.78 -11.01
CA ALA A 47 4.50 4.06 -12.40
C ALA A 47 5.49 5.05 -13.05
N MET A 48 6.75 5.04 -12.61
CA MET A 48 7.82 5.89 -13.13
C MET A 48 9.01 5.03 -13.55
N ASP A 49 9.75 5.50 -14.55
CA ASP A 49 11.06 4.94 -14.86
C ASP A 49 12.20 5.70 -14.12
N PRO A 50 13.40 5.09 -14.01
CA PRO A 50 14.60 5.82 -13.62
C PRO A 50 14.85 7.05 -14.51
N PRO A 51 15.36 8.17 -13.94
CA PRO A 51 15.86 8.32 -12.57
C PRO A 51 14.79 8.74 -11.54
N ARG A 52 13.58 9.11 -11.96
CA ARG A 52 12.53 9.63 -11.05
C ARG A 52 12.10 8.59 -10.03
N HIS A 53 11.90 7.36 -10.49
CA HIS A 53 11.62 6.21 -9.63
C HIS A 53 12.67 6.08 -8.50
N ASP A 54 13.95 6.12 -8.85
CA ASP A 54 15.05 5.87 -7.90
C ASP A 54 15.11 6.94 -6.81
N VAL A 55 14.92 8.20 -7.18
CA VAL A 55 14.89 9.33 -6.24
C VAL A 55 13.77 9.17 -5.22
N GLN A 56 12.55 8.83 -5.67
CA GLN A 56 11.42 8.66 -4.76
C GLN A 56 11.53 7.38 -3.92
N ARG A 57 11.98 6.27 -4.52
CA ARG A 57 12.19 5.00 -3.82
C ARG A 57 13.23 5.12 -2.70
N ALA A 58 14.28 5.91 -2.91
CA ALA A 58 15.30 6.15 -1.89
C ALA A 58 14.75 6.74 -0.59
N ALA A 59 13.66 7.51 -0.65
CA ALA A 59 13.03 8.10 0.54
C ALA A 59 12.38 7.06 1.47
N VAL A 60 11.95 5.91 0.93
CA VAL A 60 11.25 4.86 1.70
C VAL A 60 12.08 3.59 1.91
N GLN A 61 13.10 3.36 1.08
CA GLN A 61 13.88 2.12 1.09
C GLN A 61 14.57 1.85 2.44
N GLY A 62 14.96 2.90 3.17
CA GLY A 62 15.56 2.77 4.49
C GLY A 62 14.65 2.08 5.51
N VAL A 63 13.34 2.38 5.48
CA VAL A 63 12.35 1.85 6.44
C VAL A 63 12.28 0.33 6.40
N VAL A 64 12.39 -0.26 5.21
CA VAL A 64 12.31 -1.71 4.98
C VAL A 64 13.68 -2.40 4.90
N ALA A 65 14.76 -1.69 5.25
CA ALA A 65 16.11 -2.27 5.23
C ALA A 65 16.23 -3.41 6.27
N PRO A 66 17.05 -4.45 6.02
CA PRO A 66 17.17 -5.59 6.93
C PRO A 66 17.52 -5.24 8.39
N LYS A 67 18.26 -4.14 8.60
CA LYS A 67 18.56 -3.65 9.95
C LYS A 67 17.30 -3.16 10.67
N ASN A 68 16.54 -2.27 10.04
CA ASN A 68 15.31 -1.70 10.61
C ASN A 68 14.26 -2.81 10.86
N LEU A 69 14.15 -3.79 9.95
CA LEU A 69 13.27 -4.95 10.15
C LEU A 69 13.65 -5.78 11.39
N ARG A 70 14.93 -5.93 11.70
CA ARG A 70 15.38 -6.62 12.94
C ARG A 70 15.01 -5.84 14.19
N GLU A 71 15.09 -4.51 14.14
CA GLU A 71 14.69 -3.65 15.26
C GLU A 71 13.18 -3.75 15.52
N MET A 72 12.37 -3.94 14.47
CA MET A 72 10.93 -4.17 14.57
C MET A 72 10.53 -5.60 14.94
N GLU A 73 11.46 -6.58 14.92
CA GLU A 73 11.12 -8.00 15.11
C GLU A 73 10.37 -8.26 16.42
N THR A 74 10.84 -7.66 17.52
CA THR A 74 10.22 -7.83 18.85
C THR A 74 8.78 -7.32 18.85
N LEU A 75 8.54 -6.17 18.22
CA LEU A 75 7.21 -5.57 18.10
C LEU A 75 6.30 -6.43 17.21
N ILE A 76 6.77 -6.83 16.04
CA ILE A 76 6.02 -7.73 15.13
C ILE A 76 5.62 -9.00 15.90
N ARG A 77 6.57 -9.61 16.61
CA ARG A 77 6.34 -10.84 17.38
C ARG A 77 5.32 -10.64 18.50
N SER A 78 5.35 -9.52 19.21
CA SER A 78 4.36 -9.24 20.27
C SER A 78 2.96 -9.07 19.67
N ARG A 79 2.82 -8.32 18.57
CA ARG A 79 1.53 -8.12 17.88
C ARG A 79 0.96 -9.42 17.34
N VAL A 80 1.81 -10.27 16.77
CA VAL A 80 1.38 -11.60 16.30
C VAL A 80 0.87 -12.45 17.46
N ARG A 81 1.58 -12.47 18.59
CA ARG A 81 1.14 -13.21 19.78
C ARG A 81 -0.21 -12.71 20.29
N GLU A 82 -0.35 -11.39 20.46
CA GLU A 82 -1.63 -10.78 20.88
C GLU A 82 -2.79 -11.23 19.98
N VAL A 83 -2.63 -11.12 18.65
CA VAL A 83 -3.68 -11.53 17.70
C VAL A 83 -4.01 -13.02 17.82
N LEU A 84 -3.00 -13.87 17.98
CA LEU A 84 -3.20 -15.33 18.08
C LEU A 84 -3.78 -15.75 19.44
N ASP A 85 -3.40 -15.07 20.52
CA ASP A 85 -3.89 -15.33 21.88
C ASP A 85 -5.36 -14.91 22.05
N ASP A 86 -5.81 -13.91 21.29
CA ASP A 86 -7.20 -13.44 21.26
C ASP A 86 -8.11 -14.29 20.36
N LEU A 87 -7.56 -15.30 19.67
CA LEU A 87 -8.35 -16.15 18.78
C LEU A 87 -9.33 -17.02 19.55
N PRO A 88 -10.54 -17.18 19.01
CA PRO A 88 -11.53 -17.98 19.71
C PRO A 88 -11.23 -19.48 19.59
N VAL A 89 -11.36 -20.18 20.71
CA VAL A 89 -11.04 -21.62 20.80
C VAL A 89 -12.32 -22.45 20.68
N ASN A 90 -12.27 -23.53 19.91
CA ASN A 90 -13.39 -24.46 19.66
C ASN A 90 -14.62 -23.82 18.98
N GLN A 91 -14.46 -22.69 18.31
CA GLN A 91 -15.49 -22.10 17.47
C GLN A 91 -14.89 -21.61 16.14
N PRO A 92 -15.66 -21.68 15.03
CA PRO A 92 -15.19 -21.14 13.75
C PRO A 92 -15.09 -19.62 13.82
N PHE A 93 -14.12 -19.08 13.08
CA PHE A 93 -13.95 -17.64 12.86
C PHE A 93 -13.37 -17.39 11.46
N ASP A 94 -13.45 -16.14 11.00
CA ASP A 94 -12.87 -15.72 9.74
C ASP A 94 -11.38 -15.37 9.92
N TRP A 95 -10.51 -16.25 9.42
CA TRP A 95 -9.06 -16.05 9.48
C TRP A 95 -8.60 -14.79 8.76
N VAL A 96 -9.22 -14.45 7.62
CA VAL A 96 -8.83 -13.28 6.83
C VAL A 96 -9.09 -12.02 7.64
N GLN A 97 -10.27 -11.92 8.25
CA GLN A 97 -10.65 -10.75 9.05
C GLN A 97 -9.88 -10.66 10.37
N THR A 98 -9.73 -11.78 11.09
CA THR A 98 -9.18 -11.77 12.45
C THR A 98 -7.65 -11.83 12.46
N VAL A 99 -7.01 -12.40 11.44
CA VAL A 99 -5.55 -12.59 11.41
C VAL A 99 -4.90 -11.83 10.27
N SER A 100 -5.22 -12.16 9.01
CA SER A 100 -4.49 -11.63 7.85
C SER A 100 -4.57 -10.11 7.73
N ILE A 101 -5.79 -9.57 7.78
CA ILE A 101 -6.04 -8.12 7.72
C ILE A 101 -5.52 -7.44 8.97
N GLU A 102 -5.78 -8.02 10.15
CA GLU A 102 -5.42 -7.41 11.42
C GLU A 102 -3.90 -7.23 11.57
N LEU A 103 -3.12 -8.27 11.28
CA LEU A 103 -1.65 -8.19 11.37
C LEU A 103 -1.09 -7.15 10.39
N THR A 104 -1.62 -7.12 9.17
CA THR A 104 -1.20 -6.16 8.14
C THR A 104 -1.54 -4.74 8.57
N ALA A 105 -2.76 -4.50 9.05
CA ALA A 105 -3.21 -3.19 9.53
C ALA A 105 -2.35 -2.67 10.69
N ARG A 106 -2.04 -3.53 11.68
CA ARG A 106 -1.17 -3.17 12.82
C ARG A 106 0.23 -2.77 12.35
N MET A 107 0.77 -3.47 11.36
CA MET A 107 2.08 -3.16 10.81
C MET A 107 2.08 -1.87 9.99
N LEU A 108 1.10 -1.67 9.12
CA LEU A 108 0.96 -0.43 8.35
C LEU A 108 0.80 0.78 9.28
N ALA A 109 -0.02 0.67 10.33
CA ALA A 109 -0.18 1.73 11.30
C ALA A 109 1.12 2.07 12.02
N THR A 110 1.93 1.06 12.34
CA THR A 110 3.26 1.27 12.94
C THR A 110 4.21 1.96 11.96
N LEU A 111 4.29 1.47 10.72
CA LEU A 111 5.22 1.99 9.71
C LEU A 111 4.91 3.42 9.29
N LEU A 112 3.62 3.78 9.26
CA LEU A 112 3.15 5.09 8.85
C LEU A 112 2.99 6.07 10.02
N ASP A 113 3.25 5.64 11.26
CA ASP A 113 2.92 6.40 12.47
C ASP A 113 1.43 6.81 12.52
N PHE A 114 0.56 5.95 12.02
CA PHE A 114 -0.88 6.20 11.91
C PHE A 114 -1.58 5.89 13.26
N PRO A 115 -2.66 6.63 13.63
CA PRO A 115 -3.41 6.34 14.84
C PRO A 115 -3.82 4.86 14.93
N TYR A 116 -3.27 4.16 15.93
CA TYR A 116 -3.32 2.70 15.98
C TYR A 116 -4.75 2.13 16.06
N GLU A 117 -5.65 2.84 16.74
CA GLU A 117 -7.06 2.46 16.83
C GLU A 117 -7.81 2.63 15.49
N GLU A 118 -7.32 3.50 14.62
CA GLU A 118 -7.90 3.74 13.30
C GLU A 118 -7.25 2.90 12.19
N ARG A 119 -6.32 1.99 12.53
CA ARG A 119 -5.55 1.18 11.56
C ARG A 119 -6.37 0.50 10.46
N ARG A 120 -7.64 0.14 10.72
CA ARG A 120 -8.54 -0.46 9.74
C ARG A 120 -8.92 0.49 8.60
N LYS A 121 -8.80 1.81 8.79
CA LYS A 121 -8.95 2.80 7.71
C LYS A 121 -7.91 2.62 6.61
N LEU A 122 -6.67 2.28 6.96
CA LEU A 122 -5.62 2.02 5.98
C LEU A 122 -5.98 0.85 5.06
N VAL A 123 -6.60 -0.19 5.62
CA VAL A 123 -7.08 -1.36 4.85
C VAL A 123 -8.24 -0.93 3.96
N TYR A 124 -9.25 -0.26 4.53
CA TYR A 124 -10.41 0.20 3.78
C TYR A 124 -10.01 1.08 2.58
N TRP A 125 -9.14 2.07 2.79
CA TRP A 125 -8.65 2.93 1.70
C TRP A 125 -7.87 2.15 0.64
N SER A 126 -7.08 1.15 1.05
CA SER A 126 -6.38 0.26 0.10
C SER A 126 -7.36 -0.59 -0.72
N ASP A 127 -8.40 -1.13 -0.08
CA ASP A 127 -9.40 -1.97 -0.74
C ASP A 127 -10.15 -1.17 -1.81
N ILE A 128 -10.66 0.02 -1.47
CA ILE A 128 -11.38 0.86 -2.45
C ILE A 128 -10.45 1.42 -3.55
N ALA A 129 -9.17 1.69 -3.24
CA ALA A 129 -8.22 2.15 -4.26
C ALA A 129 -7.94 1.07 -5.31
N THR A 130 -7.97 -0.20 -4.89
CA THR A 130 -7.67 -1.35 -5.74
C THR A 130 -8.93 -2.02 -6.30
N SER A 131 -10.12 -1.55 -5.89
CA SER A 131 -11.39 -2.12 -6.36
C SER A 131 -11.84 -1.62 -7.73
N ILE A 132 -11.10 -0.69 -8.36
CA ILE A 132 -11.43 -0.14 -9.67
C ILE A 132 -11.33 -1.19 -10.79
N GLU A 133 -12.18 -1.06 -11.81
CA GLU A 133 -12.29 -2.03 -12.90
C GLU A 133 -10.95 -2.22 -13.63
N GLU A 134 -10.18 -1.15 -13.79
CA GLU A 134 -8.86 -1.13 -14.42
C GLU A 134 -7.82 -1.95 -13.64
N ALA A 135 -7.99 -2.07 -12.32
CA ALA A 135 -7.06 -2.76 -11.43
C ALA A 135 -7.43 -4.22 -11.18
N ASN A 136 -8.72 -4.53 -11.04
CA ASN A 136 -9.16 -5.87 -10.62
C ASN A 136 -10.24 -6.51 -11.51
N GLY A 137 -10.75 -5.80 -12.53
CA GLY A 137 -11.78 -6.28 -13.46
C GLY A 137 -13.18 -6.44 -12.86
N GLY A 138 -13.41 -5.99 -11.63
CA GLY A 138 -14.70 -5.97 -10.95
C GLY A 138 -15.42 -4.62 -11.09
N PRO A 139 -16.74 -4.57 -10.85
CA PRO A 139 -17.46 -3.30 -10.79
C PRO A 139 -16.99 -2.49 -9.58
N ALA A 140 -16.84 -1.18 -9.76
CA ALA A 140 -16.48 -0.24 -8.70
C ALA A 140 -17.59 0.79 -8.46
N ASP A 141 -17.83 1.12 -7.20
CA ASP A 141 -18.60 2.31 -6.83
C ASP A 141 -17.65 3.52 -6.83
N LEU A 142 -17.71 4.32 -7.90
CA LEU A 142 -16.81 5.46 -8.06
C LEU A 142 -17.11 6.60 -7.08
N ASP A 143 -18.33 6.71 -6.56
CA ASP A 143 -18.68 7.72 -5.57
C ASP A 143 -18.08 7.35 -4.21
N GLU A 144 -18.23 6.08 -3.79
CA GLU A 144 -17.58 5.55 -2.58
C GLU A 144 -16.05 5.67 -2.69
N THR A 145 -15.49 5.30 -3.84
CA THR A 145 -14.05 5.39 -4.08
C THR A 145 -13.57 6.83 -3.97
N PHE A 146 -14.28 7.78 -4.59
CA PHE A 146 -13.93 9.19 -4.53
C PHE A 146 -13.95 9.72 -3.09
N ASP A 147 -15.01 9.43 -2.34
CA ASP A 147 -15.13 9.90 -0.96
C ASP A 147 -14.06 9.31 -0.04
N GLY A 148 -13.77 8.02 -0.19
CA GLY A 148 -12.71 7.38 0.58
C GLY A 148 -11.31 7.87 0.21
N MET A 149 -11.02 8.12 -1.07
CA MET A 149 -9.76 8.74 -1.50
C MET A 149 -9.61 10.16 -0.97
N ARG A 150 -10.70 10.94 -0.93
CA ARG A 150 -10.71 12.28 -0.34
C ARG A 150 -10.44 12.23 1.17
N GLU A 151 -11.05 11.28 1.89
CA GLU A 151 -10.78 11.06 3.32
C GLU A 151 -9.31 10.67 3.55
N MET A 152 -8.80 9.72 2.77
CA MET A 152 -7.41 9.27 2.82
C MET A 152 -6.44 10.44 2.63
N ALA A 153 -6.63 11.24 1.57
CA ALA A 153 -5.78 12.38 1.26
C ALA A 153 -5.78 13.40 2.41
N SER A 154 -6.95 13.69 2.99
CA SER A 154 -7.09 14.58 4.15
C SER A 154 -6.39 14.04 5.39
N GLY A 155 -6.60 12.75 5.70
CA GLY A 155 -6.04 12.08 6.88
C GLY A 155 -4.51 11.98 6.83
N LEU A 156 -3.97 11.47 5.72
CA LEU A 156 -2.52 11.35 5.53
C LEU A 156 -1.82 12.71 5.43
N SER A 157 -2.47 13.72 4.83
CA SER A 157 -1.93 15.09 4.83
C SER A 157 -1.85 15.66 6.23
N SER A 158 -2.90 15.48 7.04
CA SER A 158 -2.92 15.93 8.44
C SER A 158 -1.82 15.27 9.25
N LEU A 159 -1.64 13.95 9.08
CA LEU A 159 -0.58 13.20 9.73
C LEU A 159 0.82 13.70 9.35
N TRP A 160 1.02 14.00 8.06
CA TRP A 160 2.29 14.55 7.58
C TRP A 160 2.58 15.93 8.17
N TYR A 161 1.59 16.84 8.22
CA TYR A 161 1.76 18.17 8.80
C TYR A 161 2.04 18.10 10.31
N ASP A 162 1.37 17.19 11.02
CA ASP A 162 1.63 16.94 12.44
C ASP A 162 3.06 16.45 12.66
N LYS A 163 3.48 15.38 11.96
CA LYS A 163 4.86 14.85 12.05
C LYS A 163 5.89 15.92 11.72
N LYS A 164 5.65 16.73 10.68
CA LYS A 164 6.51 17.86 10.32
C LYS A 164 6.63 18.89 11.45
N ALA A 165 5.54 19.20 12.14
CA ALA A 165 5.54 20.13 13.27
C ALA A 165 6.33 19.55 14.45
N ARG A 166 6.07 18.30 14.84
CA ARG A 166 6.80 17.64 15.93
C ARG A 166 8.31 17.53 15.69
N LEU A 167 8.72 17.21 14.46
CA LEU A 167 10.13 17.22 14.07
C LEU A 167 10.76 18.62 14.19
N ALA A 168 10.02 19.68 13.86
CA ALA A 168 10.49 21.05 14.02
C ALA A 168 10.64 21.45 15.51
N GLU A 169 9.90 20.80 16.40
CA GLU A 169 9.97 20.96 17.86
C GLU A 169 11.07 20.09 18.51
N GLY A 170 11.78 19.26 17.72
CA GLY A 170 12.92 18.47 18.17
C GLY A 170 12.61 17.01 18.47
N GLU A 171 11.48 16.47 18.00
CA GLU A 171 11.29 15.02 17.97
C GLU A 171 12.35 14.38 17.06
N GLU A 172 12.96 13.28 17.53
CA GLU A 172 13.90 12.51 16.71
C GLU A 172 13.15 11.82 15.56
N PRO A 173 13.70 11.80 14.33
CA PRO A 173 13.11 11.05 13.23
C PRO A 173 13.04 9.55 13.56
N GLY A 174 11.83 9.05 13.75
CA GLY A 174 11.50 7.61 13.77
C GLY A 174 11.35 7.02 12.38
#